data_AF-A0A7K4CRR5-F1
#
_entry.id   AF-A0A7K4CRR5-F1
#
_cell.length_a   1.000
_cell.length_b   1.000
_cell.length_c   1.000
_cell.angle_alpha   90.00
_cell.angle_beta   90.00
_cell.angle_gamma   90.00
#
_symmetry.space_group_name_H-M   'P 1'
#
loop_
_entity.id
_entity.type
_entity.pdbx_description
1 polymer ?
#
loop_
_entity_poly.entity_id
_entity_poly.type
_entity_poly.pdbx_seq_one_letter_code
_entity_poly.pdbx_strand_id
1 'polypeptide(L)'
;MVVVLGFDIPDTYEIIFLLTFLIILVKIVLGIYLGIKLHKNKKDNLVAPLFLRSIMFLMILWAISRIFFTIFDFFLTRFVESTYPDFPNIWFWKAGALFSALPVVAVLLIVDKKILGNKFKGIFAYILLAAIILQTAYPVNTFQDFQVASTIGLAGSIMAFLVPILFLYIGGKTPGLRKTAFTFAFGIIIYMVGGALVSASIIPVFYAVGLSQTLVYLISTSLKAMGLIMMAAGATRFQF
;
A
#
# COMPACT_ATOMS: atom_id res chain seq x y z
N MET A 1 26.78 -1.59 -20.73
CA MET A 1 25.52 -1.70 -21.50
C MET A 1 25.45 -3.13 -21.99
N VAL A 2 24.65 -3.99 -21.34
CA VAL A 2 24.56 -5.41 -21.69
C VAL A 2 23.37 -5.55 -22.63
N VAL A 3 23.66 -5.71 -23.91
CA VAL A 3 22.68 -6.04 -24.94
C VAL A 3 22.36 -7.52 -24.79
N VAL A 4 21.33 -7.83 -24.02
CA VAL A 4 20.69 -9.13 -24.06
C VAL A 4 19.40 -8.93 -24.83
N LEU A 5 19.37 -9.48 -26.06
CA LEU A 5 18.25 -9.51 -27.00
C LEU A 5 17.87 -8.15 -27.63
N GLY A 6 18.66 -7.67 -28.60
CA GLY A 6 18.23 -6.99 -29.85
C GLY A 6 17.14 -5.89 -29.86
N PHE A 7 16.66 -5.44 -28.72
CA PHE A 7 15.77 -4.31 -28.54
C PHE A 7 16.61 -3.19 -27.94
N ASP A 8 16.86 -2.14 -28.72
CA ASP A 8 17.19 -0.84 -28.13
C ASP A 8 15.97 -0.46 -27.28
N ILE A 9 16.11 -0.45 -25.95
CA ILE A 9 15.06 -0.03 -25.02
C ILE A 9 15.38 1.38 -24.51
N PRO A 10 14.89 2.42 -25.19
CA PRO A 10 14.47 3.68 -24.56
C PRO A 10 13.31 3.48 -23.53
N ASP A 11 12.71 2.27 -23.45
CA ASP A 11 11.31 2.04 -23.04
C ASP A 11 11.06 1.60 -21.58
N THR A 12 12.09 1.37 -20.75
CA THR A 12 11.87 0.87 -19.36
C THR A 12 11.07 1.88 -18.52
N TYR A 13 11.36 3.16 -18.70
CA TYR A 13 10.71 4.25 -17.98
C TYR A 13 9.21 4.36 -18.32
N GLU A 14 8.87 4.33 -19.61
CA GLU A 14 7.49 4.42 -20.10
C GLU A 14 6.65 3.21 -19.67
N ILE A 15 7.23 2.00 -19.70
CA ILE A 15 6.54 0.79 -19.24
C ILE A 15 6.28 0.86 -17.73
N ILE A 16 7.25 1.28 -16.92
CA ILE A 16 7.07 1.43 -15.46
C ILE A 16 6.01 2.50 -15.15
N PHE A 17 5.94 3.56 -15.96
CA PHE A 17 4.89 4.56 -15.87
C PHE A 17 3.50 3.97 -16.18
N LEU A 18 3.37 3.22 -17.28
CA LEU A 18 2.12 2.56 -17.67
C LEU A 18 1.64 1.56 -16.61
N LEU A 19 2.55 0.74 -16.06
CA LEU A 19 2.26 -0.19 -14.98
C LEU A 19 1.80 0.55 -13.70
N THR A 20 2.40 1.71 -13.42
CA THR A 20 1.97 2.57 -12.32
C THR A 20 0.56 3.13 -12.54
N PHE A 21 0.24 3.53 -13.77
CA PHE A 21 -1.10 3.98 -14.12
C PHE A 21 -2.12 2.85 -13.99
N LEU A 22 -1.79 1.63 -14.46
CA LEU A 22 -2.62 0.45 -14.31
C LEU A 22 -2.96 0.17 -12.83
N ILE A 23 -1.99 0.24 -11.91
CA ILE A 23 -2.26 0.01 -10.49
C ILE A 23 -3.08 1.13 -9.84
N ILE A 24 -3.08 2.35 -10.38
CA ILE A 24 -3.99 3.43 -9.96
C ILE A 24 -5.41 3.08 -10.41
N LEU A 25 -5.60 2.69 -11.68
CA LEU A 25 -6.91 2.28 -12.20
C LEU A 25 -7.50 1.12 -11.42
N VAL A 26 -6.72 0.07 -11.13
CA VAL A 26 -7.18 -1.08 -10.33
C VAL A 26 -7.72 -0.62 -8.96
N LYS A 27 -7.02 0.29 -8.28
CA LYS A 27 -7.48 0.82 -6.98
C LYS A 27 -8.79 1.60 -7.10
N ILE A 28 -8.93 2.44 -8.12
CA ILE A 28 -10.15 3.22 -8.36
C ILE A 28 -11.33 2.28 -8.67
N VAL A 29 -11.15 1.32 -9.57
CA VAL A 29 -12.17 0.32 -9.94
C VAL A 29 -12.60 -0.48 -8.71
N LEU A 30 -11.64 -0.95 -7.90
CA LEU A 30 -11.94 -1.67 -6.66
C LEU A 30 -12.62 -0.77 -5.62
N GLY A 31 -12.22 0.50 -5.50
CA GLY A 31 -12.90 1.48 -4.65
C GLY A 31 -14.37 1.67 -5.03
N ILE A 32 -14.66 1.85 -6.32
CA ILE A 32 -16.03 1.94 -6.85
C ILE A 32 -16.80 0.65 -6.58
N TYR A 33 -16.21 -0.51 -6.87
CA TYR A 33 -16.81 -1.82 -6.62
C TYR A 33 -17.20 -2.00 -5.14
N LEU A 34 -16.30 -1.66 -4.21
CA LEU A 34 -16.56 -1.73 -2.77
C LEU A 34 -17.68 -0.77 -2.35
N GLY A 35 -17.74 0.43 -2.94
CA GLY A 35 -18.82 1.39 -2.71
C GLY A 35 -20.19 0.88 -3.15
N ILE A 36 -20.27 0.26 -4.34
CA ILE A 36 -21.49 -0.38 -4.84
C ILE A 36 -21.93 -1.51 -3.89
N LYS A 37 -20.99 -2.35 -3.45
CA LYS A 37 -21.28 -3.44 -2.50
C LYS A 37 -21.73 -2.94 -1.13
N LEU A 38 -21.12 -1.86 -0.64
CA LEU A 38 -21.51 -1.21 0.62
C LEU A 38 -22.96 -0.72 0.58
N HIS A 39 -23.40 -0.14 -0.55
CA HIS A 39 -24.78 0.33 -0.70
C HIS A 39 -25.81 -0.82 -0.73
N LYS A 40 -25.42 -1.98 -1.29
CA LYS A 40 -26.29 -3.17 -1.39
C LYS A 40 -26.43 -3.93 -0.06
N ASN A 41 -25.40 -3.92 0.79
CA ASN A 41 -25.44 -4.57 2.10
C ASN A 41 -26.20 -3.70 3.13
N LYS A 42 -27.52 -3.88 3.23
CA LYS A 42 -28.34 -3.17 4.22
C LYS A 42 -28.43 -3.91 5.56
N LYS A 43 -27.99 -3.18 6.60
CA LYS A 43 -28.54 -3.05 7.98
C LYS A 43 -28.42 -4.16 9.03
N ASP A 44 -28.23 -5.44 8.71
CA ASP A 44 -28.32 -6.47 9.79
C ASP A 44 -27.04 -6.63 10.63
N ASN A 45 -25.87 -6.20 10.13
CA ASN A 45 -24.61 -6.22 10.87
C ASN A 45 -23.97 -4.82 10.85
N LEU A 46 -23.72 -4.22 12.03
CA LEU A 46 -23.14 -2.87 12.16
C LEU A 46 -21.62 -2.84 11.90
N VAL A 47 -20.92 -3.97 12.04
CA VAL A 47 -19.44 -4.06 11.93
C VAL A 47 -19.00 -4.23 10.48
N ALA A 48 -19.63 -5.13 9.74
CA ALA A 48 -19.33 -5.41 8.34
C ALA A 48 -19.29 -4.16 7.42
N PRO A 49 -20.29 -3.25 7.42
CA PRO A 49 -20.27 -2.07 6.58
C PRO A 49 -19.19 -1.05 7.00
N LEU A 50 -18.85 -0.96 8.28
CA LEU A 50 -17.76 -0.09 8.75
C LEU A 50 -16.40 -0.59 8.27
N PHE A 51 -16.17 -1.91 8.36
CA PHE A 51 -14.96 -2.53 7.83
C PHE A 51 -14.90 -2.39 6.30
N LEU A 52 -15.99 -2.67 5.59
CA LEU A 52 -16.04 -2.50 4.13
C LEU A 52 -15.77 -1.05 3.70
N ARG A 53 -16.32 -0.07 4.43
CA ARG A 53 -16.07 1.36 4.19
C ARG A 53 -14.61 1.74 4.44
N SER A 54 -13.95 1.16 5.45
CA SER A 54 -12.53 1.45 5.70
C SER A 54 -11.62 0.89 4.62
N ILE A 55 -11.92 -0.30 4.10
CA ILE A 55 -11.19 -0.86 2.96
C ILE A 55 -11.44 -0.05 1.68
N MET A 56 -12.67 0.39 1.44
CA MET A 56 -12.99 1.30 0.33
C MET A 56 -12.19 2.61 0.42
N PHE A 57 -12.18 3.23 1.60
CA PHE A 57 -11.41 4.44 1.88
C PHE A 57 -9.91 4.23 1.67
N LEU A 58 -9.41 3.05 2.07
CA LEU A 58 -8.02 2.64 1.83
C LEU A 58 -7.69 2.53 0.35
N MET A 59 -8.55 1.94 -0.48
CA MET A 59 -8.33 1.85 -1.92
C MET A 59 -8.23 3.24 -2.56
N ILE A 60 -9.15 4.15 -2.21
CA ILE A 60 -9.19 5.50 -2.76
C ILE A 60 -7.95 6.31 -2.36
N LEU A 61 -7.61 6.31 -1.07
CA LEU A 61 -6.44 7.06 -0.60
C LEU A 61 -5.12 6.47 -1.11
N TRP A 62 -5.00 5.16 -1.27
CA TRP A 62 -3.84 4.56 -1.92
C TRP A 62 -3.75 4.89 -3.41
N ALA A 63 -4.87 5.15 -4.10
CA ALA A 63 -4.85 5.65 -5.47
C ALA A 63 -4.32 7.10 -5.51
N ILE A 64 -4.85 7.96 -4.65
CA ILE A 64 -4.40 9.36 -4.52
C ILE A 64 -2.91 9.42 -4.16
N SER A 65 -2.48 8.65 -3.17
CA SER A 65 -1.07 8.50 -2.78
C SER A 65 -0.19 8.16 -3.98
N ARG A 66 -0.62 7.22 -4.83
CA ARG A 66 0.17 6.84 -6.00
C ARG A 66 0.19 7.92 -7.08
N ILE A 67 -0.84 8.76 -7.21
CA ILE A 67 -0.78 9.94 -8.09
C ILE A 67 0.33 10.89 -7.61
N PHE A 68 0.38 11.21 -6.31
CA PHE A 68 1.46 12.03 -5.75
C PHE A 68 2.84 11.43 -5.97
N PHE A 69 3.01 10.13 -5.69
CA PHE A 69 4.28 9.46 -5.96
C PHE A 69 4.61 9.38 -7.44
N THR A 70 3.62 9.31 -8.34
CA THR A 70 3.87 9.33 -9.79
C THR A 70 4.41 10.69 -10.23
N ILE A 71 3.84 11.79 -9.71
CA ILE A 71 4.35 13.14 -9.96
C ILE A 71 5.78 13.27 -9.42
N PHE A 72 6.01 12.81 -8.20
CA PHE A 72 7.34 12.82 -7.57
C PHE A 72 8.37 12.00 -8.37
N ASP A 73 8.09 10.73 -8.64
CA ASP A 73 9.02 9.76 -9.23
C ASP A 73 9.33 10.11 -10.70
N PHE A 74 8.30 10.39 -11.50
CA PHE A 74 8.46 10.53 -12.96
C PHE A 74 8.62 11.98 -13.41
N PHE A 75 7.86 12.92 -12.86
CA PHE A 75 7.87 14.29 -13.39
C PHE A 75 8.92 15.17 -12.72
N LEU A 76 9.05 15.04 -11.40
CA LEU A 76 9.87 15.93 -10.59
C LEU A 76 11.30 15.44 -10.40
N THR A 77 11.48 14.18 -9.99
CA THR A 77 12.82 13.64 -9.65
C THR A 77 13.42 12.80 -10.76
N ARG A 78 12.59 12.20 -11.63
CA ARG A 78 13.02 11.24 -12.66
C ARG A 78 13.91 10.14 -12.08
N PHE A 79 13.61 9.70 -10.86
CA PHE A 79 14.39 8.73 -10.08
C PHE A 79 15.83 9.17 -9.73
N VAL A 80 16.15 10.47 -9.81
CA VAL A 80 17.45 11.01 -9.39
C VAL A 80 17.41 11.35 -7.89
N GLU A 81 18.06 10.53 -7.07
CA GLU A 81 18.03 10.61 -5.59
C GLU A 81 18.47 11.97 -5.04
N SER A 82 19.44 12.64 -5.66
CA SER A 82 19.94 13.93 -5.19
C SER A 82 18.89 15.04 -5.25
N THR A 83 17.82 14.87 -6.03
CA THR A 83 16.74 15.85 -6.20
C THR A 83 15.56 15.62 -5.25
N TYR A 84 15.59 14.56 -4.45
CA TYR A 84 14.51 14.21 -3.54
C TYR A 84 14.19 15.26 -2.46
N PRO A 85 15.17 15.95 -1.83
CA PRO A 85 14.88 16.97 -0.83
C PRO A 85 14.40 18.29 -1.43
N ASP A 86 14.57 18.50 -2.74
CA ASP A 86 14.32 19.78 -3.38
C ASP A 86 12.84 20.18 -3.33
N PHE A 87 12.58 21.48 -3.29
CA PHE A 87 11.24 22.02 -3.45
C PHE A 87 10.90 22.13 -4.95
N PRO A 88 9.71 21.70 -5.43
CA PRO A 88 8.55 21.21 -4.67
C PRO A 88 8.50 19.68 -4.45
N ASN A 89 9.51 18.93 -4.90
CA ASN A 89 9.56 17.47 -4.93
C ASN A 89 9.19 16.86 -3.58
N ILE A 90 9.81 17.34 -2.51
CA ILE A 90 9.59 16.82 -1.17
C ILE A 90 8.13 16.93 -0.70
N TRP A 91 7.39 17.96 -1.13
CA TRP A 91 5.99 18.12 -0.75
C TRP A 91 5.09 17.08 -1.40
N PHE A 92 5.34 16.72 -2.65
CA PHE A 92 4.62 15.64 -3.32
C PHE A 92 4.91 14.29 -2.67
N TRP A 93 6.17 14.02 -2.29
CA TRP A 93 6.52 12.81 -1.56
C TRP A 93 5.83 12.74 -0.19
N LYS A 94 5.85 13.84 0.59
CA LYS A 94 5.18 13.91 1.91
C LYS A 94 3.68 13.71 1.80
N ALA A 95 3.03 14.33 0.81
CA ALA A 95 1.61 14.12 0.55
C ALA A 95 1.33 12.65 0.17
N GLY A 96 2.13 12.08 -0.72
CA GLY A 96 2.06 10.66 -1.09
C GLY A 96 2.16 9.74 0.12
N ALA A 97 3.14 9.98 0.99
CA ALA A 97 3.35 9.22 2.23
C ALA A 97 2.16 9.34 3.18
N LEU A 98 1.65 10.56 3.40
CA LEU A 98 0.48 10.82 4.24
C LEU A 98 -0.75 10.04 3.76
N PHE A 99 -1.10 10.15 2.47
CA PHE A 99 -2.25 9.45 1.89
C PHE A 99 -2.04 7.94 1.83
N SER A 100 -0.80 7.44 1.84
CA SER A 100 -0.53 6.00 1.91
C SER A 100 -0.84 5.40 3.29
N ALA A 101 -0.60 6.16 4.35
CA ALA A 101 -0.56 5.62 5.70
C ALA A 101 -1.82 5.96 6.53
N LEU A 102 -2.43 7.13 6.31
CA LEU A 102 -3.69 7.53 6.93
C LEU A 102 -4.82 6.48 6.79
N PRO A 103 -5.08 5.87 5.62
CA PRO A 103 -6.11 4.84 5.52
C PRO A 103 -5.80 3.58 6.34
N VAL A 104 -4.52 3.24 6.50
CA VAL A 104 -4.10 2.07 7.30
C VAL A 104 -4.40 2.31 8.78
N VAL A 105 -4.19 3.54 9.28
CA VAL A 105 -4.60 3.95 10.63
C VAL A 105 -6.10 3.73 10.82
N ALA A 106 -6.94 4.15 9.85
CA ALA A 106 -8.39 3.96 9.92
C ALA A 106 -8.78 2.46 9.96
N VAL A 107 -8.13 1.62 9.15
CA VAL A 107 -8.34 0.16 9.18
C VAL A 107 -7.95 -0.42 10.54
N LEU A 108 -6.77 -0.07 11.07
CA LEU A 108 -6.30 -0.56 12.37
C LEU A 108 -7.25 -0.17 13.52
N LEU A 109 -7.75 1.07 13.54
CA LEU A 109 -8.71 1.53 14.55
C LEU A 109 -10.04 0.77 14.47
N ILE A 110 -10.54 0.51 13.26
CA ILE A 110 -11.80 -0.21 13.08
C ILE A 110 -11.64 -1.68 13.43
N VAL A 111 -10.54 -2.32 13.01
CA VAL A 111 -10.23 -3.71 13.38
C VAL A 111 -10.13 -3.81 14.91
N ASP A 112 -9.35 -2.96 15.57
CA ASP A 112 -9.23 -3.05 17.02
C ASP A 112 -10.57 -2.78 17.73
N LYS A 113 -11.23 -1.64 17.45
CA LYS A 113 -12.46 -1.25 18.17
C LYS A 113 -13.67 -2.12 17.86
N LYS A 114 -13.85 -2.54 16.61
CA LYS A 114 -15.09 -3.21 16.15
C LYS A 114 -14.94 -4.72 15.96
N ILE A 115 -13.76 -5.21 15.63
CA ILE A 115 -13.52 -6.64 15.42
C ILE A 115 -12.93 -7.30 16.67
N LEU A 116 -11.97 -6.63 17.34
CA LEU A 116 -11.27 -7.19 18.49
C LEU A 116 -11.81 -6.72 19.85
N GLY A 117 -12.88 -5.90 19.86
CA GLY A 117 -13.47 -5.38 21.09
C GLY A 117 -12.55 -4.43 21.87
N ASN A 118 -11.71 -3.65 21.16
CA ASN A 118 -10.79 -2.66 21.72
C ASN A 118 -9.69 -3.25 22.62
N LYS A 119 -9.24 -4.48 22.32
CA LYS A 119 -8.24 -5.21 23.10
C LYS A 119 -6.90 -4.46 23.21
N PHE A 120 -6.50 -3.76 22.15
CA PHE A 120 -5.23 -3.03 22.09
C PHE A 120 -5.38 -1.52 22.31
N LYS A 121 -6.60 -1.04 22.60
CA LYS A 121 -6.90 0.39 22.84
C LYS A 121 -6.42 1.34 21.74
N GLY A 122 -6.27 0.84 20.51
CA GLY A 122 -5.79 1.56 19.35
C GLY A 122 -4.28 1.83 19.32
N ILE A 123 -3.47 1.24 20.22
CA ILE A 123 -2.04 1.59 20.37
C ILE A 123 -1.27 1.52 19.05
N PHE A 124 -1.48 0.48 18.24
CA PHE A 124 -0.80 0.31 16.96
C PHE A 124 -1.18 1.38 15.93
N ALA A 125 -2.44 1.80 15.93
CA ALA A 125 -2.90 2.88 15.07
C ALA A 125 -2.32 4.23 15.51
N TYR A 126 -2.19 4.47 16.82
CA TYR A 126 -1.58 5.69 17.34
C TYR A 126 -0.07 5.75 17.09
N ILE A 127 0.65 4.63 17.21
CA ILE A 127 2.07 4.55 16.85
C ILE A 127 2.25 4.90 15.36
N LEU A 128 1.45 4.28 14.48
CA LEU A 128 1.49 4.59 13.05
C LEU A 128 1.14 6.07 12.79
N LEU A 129 0.10 6.60 13.44
CA LEU A 129 -0.29 8.01 13.30
C LEU A 129 0.81 8.97 13.75
N ALA A 130 1.46 8.70 14.89
CA ALA A 130 2.59 9.48 15.36
C ALA A 130 3.76 9.43 14.37
N ALA A 131 4.08 8.26 13.83
CA ALA A 131 5.12 8.13 12.80
C ALA A 131 4.80 8.94 11.54
N ILE A 132 3.54 8.96 11.09
CA ILE A 132 3.10 9.76 9.94
C ILE A 132 3.26 11.26 10.22
N ILE A 133 2.82 11.72 11.39
CA ILE A 133 2.94 13.13 11.80
C ILE A 133 4.41 13.52 11.84
N LEU A 134 5.26 12.71 12.48
CA LEU A 134 6.70 12.95 12.53
C LEU A 134 7.33 12.96 11.14
N GLN A 135 7.05 11.96 10.29
CA GLN A 135 7.58 11.90 8.92
C GLN A 135 7.20 13.13 8.09
N THR A 136 5.95 13.57 8.18
CA THR A 136 5.44 14.71 7.40
C THR A 136 5.92 16.05 7.93
N ALA A 137 6.00 16.21 9.26
CA ALA A 137 6.48 17.43 9.90
C ALA A 137 8.01 17.55 9.90
N TYR A 138 8.76 16.45 9.74
CA TYR A 138 10.22 16.46 9.76
C TYR A 138 10.78 17.38 8.64
N PRO A 139 11.63 18.36 8.97
CA PRO A 139 12.23 19.24 7.96
C PRO A 139 13.23 18.44 7.12
N VAL A 140 13.14 18.59 5.79
CA VAL A 140 14.02 17.88 4.86
C VAL A 140 14.69 18.91 3.98
N ASN A 141 15.99 19.12 4.19
CA ASN A 141 16.81 20.05 3.41
C ASN A 141 17.93 19.33 2.67
N THR A 142 18.26 18.10 3.07
CA THR A 142 19.29 17.27 2.46
C THR A 142 18.77 15.88 2.14
N PHE A 143 19.50 15.15 1.32
CA PHE A 143 19.19 13.74 1.05
C PHE A 143 19.27 12.88 2.33
N GLN A 144 20.17 13.20 3.25
CA GLN A 144 20.26 12.52 4.54
C GLN A 144 18.98 12.72 5.36
N ASP A 145 18.44 13.94 5.41
CA ASP A 145 17.17 14.23 6.09
C ASP A 145 16.01 13.46 5.46
N PHE A 146 16.01 13.34 4.12
CA PHE A 146 15.03 12.54 3.40
C PHE A 146 15.09 11.06 3.80
N GLN A 147 16.29 10.49 3.95
CA GLN A 147 16.46 9.11 4.41
C GLN A 147 15.96 8.93 5.85
N VAL A 148 16.20 9.90 6.74
CA VAL A 148 15.68 9.89 8.11
C VAL A 148 14.16 9.91 8.10
N ALA A 149 13.54 10.85 7.37
CA ALA A 149 12.08 10.93 7.25
C ALA A 149 11.48 9.63 6.67
N SER A 150 12.11 9.06 5.64
CA SER A 150 11.71 7.78 5.05
C SER A 150 11.79 6.63 6.05
N THR A 151 12.85 6.60 6.86
CA THR A 151 13.05 5.57 7.89
C THR A 151 11.99 5.65 8.99
N ILE A 152 11.59 6.86 9.41
CA ILE A 152 10.47 7.06 10.34
C ILE A 152 9.18 6.44 9.77
N GLY A 153 8.89 6.70 8.49
CA GLY A 153 7.73 6.14 7.80
C GLY A 153 7.77 4.60 7.71
N LEU A 154 8.95 4.03 7.43
CA LEU A 154 9.15 2.58 7.41
C LEU A 154 8.92 1.95 8.79
N ALA A 155 9.46 2.54 9.85
CA ALA A 155 9.25 2.07 11.22
C ALA A 155 7.77 2.08 11.60
N GLY A 156 7.03 3.13 11.24
CA GLY A 156 5.58 3.17 11.40
C GLY A 156 4.86 2.08 10.61
N SER A 157 5.30 1.84 9.37
CA SER A 157 4.71 0.83 8.48
C SER A 157 4.85 -0.61 8.99
N ILE A 158 5.78 -0.88 9.91
CA ILE A 158 5.87 -2.19 10.59
C ILE A 158 4.55 -2.52 11.30
N MET A 159 3.84 -1.53 11.83
CA MET A 159 2.53 -1.73 12.46
C MET A 159 1.47 -2.25 11.49
N ALA A 160 1.63 -2.03 10.18
CA ALA A 160 0.72 -2.55 9.17
C ALA A 160 0.78 -4.08 9.04
N PHE A 161 1.91 -4.72 9.38
CA PHE A 161 2.03 -6.18 9.41
C PHE A 161 1.15 -6.84 10.48
N LEU A 162 0.68 -6.08 11.47
CA LEU A 162 -0.25 -6.60 12.46
C LEU A 162 -1.61 -6.92 11.84
N VAL A 163 -2.03 -6.20 10.79
CA VAL A 163 -3.32 -6.46 10.14
C VAL A 163 -3.41 -7.90 9.62
N PRO A 164 -2.51 -8.41 8.75
CA PRO A 164 -2.60 -9.79 8.30
C PRO A 164 -2.46 -10.80 9.43
N ILE A 165 -1.62 -10.56 10.44
CA ILE A 165 -1.47 -11.45 11.62
C ILE A 165 -2.81 -11.59 12.36
N LEU A 166 -3.51 -10.47 12.60
CA LEU A 166 -4.80 -10.46 13.27
C LEU A 166 -5.86 -11.21 12.47
N PHE A 167 -5.89 -11.04 11.14
CA PHE A 167 -6.83 -11.77 10.29
C PHE A 167 -6.51 -13.27 10.17
N LEU A 168 -5.24 -13.66 10.17
CA LEU A 168 -4.84 -15.07 10.28
C LEU A 168 -5.33 -15.66 11.61
N TYR A 169 -5.16 -14.92 12.72
CA TYR A 169 -5.66 -15.35 14.03
C TYR A 169 -7.19 -15.53 14.03
N ILE A 170 -7.94 -14.56 13.50
CA ILE A 170 -9.41 -14.65 13.36
C ILE A 170 -9.81 -15.86 12.51
N GLY A 171 -9.13 -16.10 11.39
CA GLY A 171 -9.43 -17.24 10.52
C GLY A 171 -9.18 -18.60 11.18
N GLY A 172 -8.17 -18.68 12.04
CA GLY A 172 -7.89 -19.88 12.85
C GLY A 172 -8.97 -20.15 13.91
N LYS A 173 -9.48 -19.10 14.55
CA LYS A 173 -10.41 -19.21 15.70
C LYS A 173 -11.90 -19.22 15.31
N THR A 174 -12.28 -18.67 14.16
CA THR A 174 -13.69 -18.51 13.77
C THR A 174 -13.98 -19.27 12.47
N PRO A 175 -14.52 -20.51 12.52
CA PRO A 175 -14.75 -21.34 11.34
C PRO A 175 -15.59 -20.65 10.24
N GLY A 176 -16.62 -19.90 10.62
CA GLY A 176 -17.49 -19.18 9.67
C GLY A 176 -16.77 -18.06 8.89
N LEU A 177 -15.71 -17.48 9.46
CA LEU A 177 -14.94 -16.41 8.84
C LEU A 177 -13.62 -16.88 8.22
N ARG A 178 -13.26 -18.16 8.35
CA ARG A 178 -11.94 -18.69 8.00
C ARG A 178 -11.48 -18.33 6.59
N LYS A 179 -12.28 -18.69 5.58
CA LYS A 179 -11.93 -18.44 4.17
C LYS A 179 -11.79 -16.95 3.91
N THR A 180 -12.71 -16.14 4.44
CA THR A 180 -12.72 -14.69 4.24
C THR A 180 -11.52 -14.03 4.89
N ALA A 181 -11.22 -14.35 6.15
CA ALA A 181 -10.13 -13.77 6.91
C ALA A 181 -8.77 -14.15 6.32
N PHE A 182 -8.59 -15.41 5.90
CA PHE A 182 -7.38 -15.84 5.20
C PHE A 182 -7.23 -15.18 3.83
N THR A 183 -8.30 -15.08 3.03
CA THR A 183 -8.25 -14.39 1.74
C THR A 183 -7.81 -12.94 1.91
N PHE A 184 -8.34 -12.25 2.92
CA PHE A 184 -7.97 -10.88 3.24
C PHE A 184 -6.51 -10.77 3.69
N ALA A 185 -6.07 -11.62 4.63
CA ALA A 185 -4.69 -11.63 5.13
C ALA A 185 -3.67 -11.94 4.03
N PHE A 186 -3.91 -12.98 3.22
CA PHE A 186 -3.04 -13.32 2.10
C PHE A 186 -3.04 -12.23 1.03
N GLY A 187 -4.17 -11.57 0.79
CA GLY A 187 -4.22 -10.40 -0.10
C GLY A 187 -3.27 -9.29 0.35
N ILE A 188 -3.26 -8.97 1.65
CA ILE A 188 -2.30 -8.00 2.22
C ILE A 188 -0.86 -8.50 2.05
N ILE A 189 -0.57 -9.74 2.42
CA ILE A 189 0.79 -10.30 2.32
C ILE A 189 1.30 -10.25 0.88
N ILE A 190 0.50 -10.68 -0.10
CA ILE A 190 0.85 -10.65 -1.52
C ILE A 190 1.09 -9.21 -1.99
N TYR A 191 0.25 -8.26 -1.58
CA TYR A 191 0.43 -6.84 -1.88
C TYR A 191 1.76 -6.31 -1.32
N MET A 192 2.07 -6.65 -0.06
CA MET A 192 3.31 -6.23 0.61
C MET A 192 4.54 -6.84 -0.04
N VAL A 193 4.51 -8.12 -0.41
CA VAL A 193 5.57 -8.79 -1.16
C VAL A 193 5.80 -8.08 -2.49
N GLY A 194 4.73 -7.83 -3.25
CA GLY A 194 4.84 -7.04 -4.49
C GLY A 194 5.45 -5.64 -4.23
N GLY A 195 5.11 -4.99 -3.13
CA GLY A 195 5.74 -3.76 -2.66
C GLY A 195 7.25 -3.87 -2.45
N ALA A 196 7.67 -4.89 -1.71
CA ALA A 196 9.07 -5.12 -1.36
C ALA A 196 9.96 -5.38 -2.59
N LEU A 197 9.44 -6.05 -3.63
CA LEU A 197 10.19 -6.37 -4.85
C LEU A 197 10.79 -5.13 -5.55
N VAL A 198 10.16 -3.97 -5.41
CA VAL A 198 10.61 -2.70 -6.02
C VAL A 198 11.29 -1.78 -5.01
N SER A 199 11.69 -2.30 -3.86
CA SER A 199 12.51 -1.54 -2.91
C SER A 199 13.94 -1.41 -3.42
N ALA A 200 14.57 -0.27 -3.13
CA ALA A 200 15.95 0.01 -3.52
C ALA A 200 16.94 -1.07 -3.03
N SER A 201 16.65 -1.71 -1.90
CA SER A 201 17.49 -2.78 -1.34
C SER A 201 17.33 -4.13 -2.04
N ILE A 202 16.20 -4.39 -2.71
CA ILE A 202 15.89 -5.70 -3.32
C ILE A 202 16.15 -5.69 -4.83
N ILE A 203 15.93 -4.58 -5.52
CA ILE A 203 16.16 -4.46 -6.97
C ILE A 203 17.56 -4.94 -7.41
N PRO A 204 18.67 -4.57 -6.75
CA PRO A 204 20.01 -5.02 -7.14
C PRO A 204 20.19 -6.56 -7.10
N VAL A 205 19.48 -7.25 -6.19
CA VAL A 205 19.53 -8.71 -6.08
C VAL A 205 18.93 -9.35 -7.34
N PHE A 206 17.85 -8.79 -7.88
CA PHE A 206 17.24 -9.28 -9.12
C PHE A 206 18.11 -9.04 -10.36
N TYR A 207 18.86 -7.93 -10.38
CA TYR A 207 19.81 -7.67 -11.46
C TYR A 207 20.99 -8.63 -11.42
N ALA A 208 21.45 -9.01 -10.22
CA ALA A 208 22.52 -9.99 -10.06
C ALA A 208 22.17 -11.38 -10.63
N VAL A 209 20.88 -11.74 -10.65
CA VAL A 209 20.38 -12.99 -11.27
C VAL A 209 19.90 -12.81 -12.72
N GLY A 210 20.13 -11.64 -13.32
CA GLY A 210 19.85 -11.37 -14.74
C GLY A 210 18.42 -10.96 -15.09
N LEU A 211 17.57 -10.61 -14.11
CA LEU A 211 16.24 -10.08 -14.40
C LEU A 211 16.31 -8.59 -14.76
N SER A 212 15.51 -8.17 -15.74
CA SER A 212 15.39 -6.74 -16.10
C SER A 212 14.51 -5.99 -15.09
N GLN A 213 14.75 -4.68 -14.95
CA GLN A 213 13.93 -3.79 -14.12
C GLN A 213 12.44 -3.88 -14.49
N THR A 214 12.15 -3.83 -15.78
CA THR A 214 10.79 -3.92 -16.32
C THR A 214 10.08 -5.19 -15.85
N LEU A 215 10.77 -6.34 -15.86
CA LEU A 215 10.21 -7.60 -15.42
C LEU A 215 9.91 -7.62 -13.91
N VAL A 216 10.83 -7.07 -13.10
CA VAL A 216 10.61 -6.93 -11.64
C VAL A 216 9.40 -6.04 -11.35
N TYR A 217 9.26 -4.92 -12.06
CA TYR A 217 8.10 -4.03 -11.94
C TYR A 217 6.80 -4.67 -12.43
N LEU A 218 6.85 -5.47 -13.49
CA LEU A 218 5.71 -6.24 -13.97
C LEU A 218 5.22 -7.23 -12.90
N ILE A 219 6.13 -8.06 -12.36
CA ILE A 219 5.82 -9.02 -11.29
C ILE A 219 5.28 -8.28 -10.05
N SER A 220 5.94 -7.20 -9.63
CA SER A 220 5.50 -6.34 -8.52
C SER A 220 4.08 -5.83 -8.72
N THR A 221 3.76 -5.34 -9.92
CA THR A 221 2.45 -4.78 -10.26
C THR A 221 1.38 -5.85 -10.29
N SER A 222 1.67 -7.02 -10.88
CA SER A 222 0.75 -8.16 -10.91
C SER A 222 0.43 -8.66 -9.50
N LEU A 223 1.43 -8.83 -8.64
CA LEU A 223 1.24 -9.21 -7.24
C LEU A 223 0.42 -8.16 -6.49
N LYS A 224 0.72 -6.88 -6.65
CA LYS A 224 -0.08 -5.81 -6.04
C LYS A 224 -1.54 -5.87 -6.50
N ALA A 225 -1.79 -6.02 -7.80
CA ALA A 225 -3.16 -6.10 -8.32
C ALA A 225 -3.91 -7.32 -7.76
N MET A 226 -3.28 -8.50 -7.75
CA MET A 226 -3.84 -9.72 -7.16
C MET A 226 -4.14 -9.53 -5.66
N GLY A 227 -3.20 -8.97 -4.91
CA GLY A 227 -3.35 -8.69 -3.49
C GLY A 227 -4.55 -7.77 -3.22
N LEU A 228 -4.70 -6.68 -4.00
CA LEU A 228 -5.83 -5.76 -3.87
C LEU A 228 -7.17 -6.44 -4.20
N ILE A 229 -7.22 -7.27 -5.25
CA ILE A 229 -8.43 -8.04 -5.62
C ILE A 229 -8.82 -9.00 -4.49
N MET A 230 -7.85 -9.72 -3.91
CA MET A 230 -8.08 -10.62 -2.79
C MET A 230 -8.55 -9.86 -1.53
N MET A 231 -7.94 -8.71 -1.23
CA MET A 231 -8.38 -7.84 -0.13
C MET A 231 -9.84 -7.38 -0.34
N ALA A 232 -10.19 -6.92 -1.54
CA ALA A 232 -11.55 -6.49 -1.84
C ALA A 232 -12.55 -7.66 -1.74
N ALA A 233 -12.19 -8.83 -2.27
CA ALA A 233 -13.01 -10.04 -2.18
C ALA A 233 -13.22 -10.47 -0.72
N GLY A 234 -12.16 -10.50 0.09
CA GLY A 234 -12.22 -10.78 1.51
C GLY A 234 -13.09 -9.77 2.27
N ALA A 235 -12.90 -8.47 2.02
CA ALA A 235 -13.68 -7.42 2.69
C ALA A 235 -15.19 -7.53 2.41
N THR A 236 -15.59 -7.82 1.16
CA THR A 236 -17.02 -7.92 0.80
C THR A 236 -17.75 -9.12 1.40
N ARG A 237 -17.01 -10.18 1.77
CA ARG A 237 -17.56 -11.41 2.35
C ARG A 237 -17.40 -11.47 3.86
N PHE A 238 -16.95 -10.39 4.48
CA PHE A 238 -16.71 -10.32 5.92
C PHE A 238 -18.02 -9.98 6.64
N GLN A 239 -18.71 -11.02 7.12
CA GLN A 239 -19.99 -10.93 7.83
C GLN A 239 -19.92 -11.81 9.08
N PHE A 240 -20.11 -11.20 10.26
CA PHE A 240 -20.34 -11.93 11.52
C PHE A 240 -21.80 -12.35 11.63
#